data_AF-A0A1I1ZNS0-F1
#
_entry.id   AF-A0A1I1ZNS0-F1
#
_cell.length_a   1.000
_cell.length_b   1.000
_cell.length_c   1.000
_cell.angle_alpha   90.00
_cell.angle_beta   90.00
_cell.angle_gamma   90.00
#
_symmetry.space_group_name_H-M   'P 1'
#
loop_
_entity.id
_entity.type
_entity.pdbx_description
1 polymer ?
#
loop_
_entity_poly.entity_id
_entity_poly.type
_entity_poly.pdbx_seq_one_letter_code
_entity_poly.pdbx_strand_id
1 'polypeptide(L)'
;MKEPKYRVDWRVIEEIAVLHESQAGWTKELNIISWNGDEPKYDVRWWNPDKTRLGKGFTFTEKELGKLKSIINIRLPDDVDRTS
;
A
#
# COMPACT_ATOMS: atom_id res chain seq x y z
N MET A 1 10.25 -17.19 26.49
CA MET A 1 9.39 -16.47 25.52
C MET A 1 9.26 -17.34 24.28
N LYS A 2 8.06 -17.53 23.72
CA LYS A 2 7.92 -18.21 22.43
C LYS A 2 8.29 -17.21 21.34
N GLU A 3 9.29 -17.52 20.53
CA GLU A 3 9.62 -16.68 19.38
C GLU A 3 8.38 -16.57 18.46
N PRO A 4 8.11 -15.39 17.89
CA PRO A 4 7.03 -15.25 16.93
C PRO A 4 7.31 -16.19 15.76
N LYS A 5 6.34 -17.09 15.50
CA LYS A 5 6.45 -18.18 14.53
C LYS A 5 6.80 -17.70 13.10
N TYR A 6 6.65 -16.41 12.82
CA TYR A 6 7.03 -15.76 11.57
C TYR A 6 7.51 -14.34 11.85
N ARG A 7 8.77 -14.04 11.53
CA ARG A 7 9.28 -12.67 11.45
C ARG A 7 9.20 -12.24 9.99
N VAL A 8 8.49 -11.15 9.73
CA VAL A 8 8.46 -10.52 8.41
C VAL A 8 9.30 -9.26 8.53
N ASP A 9 10.38 -9.19 7.77
CA ASP A 9 11.18 -7.98 7.64
C ASP A 9 10.70 -7.21 6.40
N TRP A 10 10.72 -5.88 6.45
CA TRP A 10 10.33 -5.05 5.32
C TRP A 10 11.22 -3.82 5.23
N ARG A 11 11.37 -3.32 4.02
CA ARG A 11 12.01 -2.03 3.74
C ARG A 11 11.12 -1.24 2.80
N VAL A 12 10.72 -0.05 3.23
CA VAL A 12 10.09 0.93 2.35
C VAL A 12 11.17 1.45 1.40
N ILE A 13 11.00 1.18 0.12
CA ILE A 13 11.92 1.60 -0.95
C ILE A 13 11.52 2.99 -1.44
N GLU A 14 10.23 3.23 -1.57
CA GLU A 14 9.67 4.50 -2.03
C GLU A 14 8.29 4.74 -1.40
N GLU A 15 8.04 5.97 -0.98
CA GLU A 15 6.73 6.42 -0.52
C GLU A 15 6.02 7.15 -1.66
N ILE A 16 4.86 6.66 -2.10
CA ILE A 16 4.20 7.20 -3.30
C ILE A 16 3.08 8.15 -2.92
N ALA A 17 2.14 7.69 -2.09
CA ALA A 17 0.96 8.48 -1.76
C ALA A 17 0.31 8.07 -0.45
N VAL A 18 -0.18 9.06 0.30
CA VAL A 18 -1.12 8.86 1.40
C VAL A 18 -2.54 8.90 0.84
N LEU A 19 -3.26 7.79 0.96
CA LEU A 19 -4.64 7.64 0.50
C LEU A 19 -5.66 8.08 1.55
N HIS A 20 -5.28 8.00 2.83
CA HIS A 20 -6.14 8.40 3.95
C HIS A 20 -5.33 8.61 5.22
N GLU A 21 -5.74 9.57 6.05
CA GLU A 21 -5.20 9.80 7.39
C GLU A 21 -6.31 9.68 8.43
N SER A 22 -6.05 8.90 9.48
CA SER A 22 -6.97 8.76 10.61
C SER A 22 -6.68 9.77 11.72
N GLN A 23 -7.66 10.02 12.58
CA GLN A 23 -7.50 10.88 13.77
C GLN A 23 -6.44 10.38 14.76
N ALA A 24 -6.13 9.07 14.74
CA ALA A 24 -5.12 8.46 15.59
C ALA A 24 -3.71 8.47 14.97
N GLY A 25 -3.53 9.18 13.84
CA GLY A 25 -2.25 9.31 13.13
C GLY A 25 -1.86 8.09 12.29
N TRP A 26 -2.71 7.06 12.22
CA TRP A 26 -2.51 5.98 11.25
C TRP A 26 -2.81 6.50 9.85
N THR A 27 -1.99 6.09 8.89
CA THR A 27 -2.11 6.46 7.48
C THR A 27 -2.34 5.21 6.64
N LYS A 28 -3.19 5.29 5.61
CA LYS A 28 -3.27 4.28 4.56
C LYS A 28 -2.47 4.79 3.38
N GLU A 29 -1.45 4.06 2.97
CA GLU A 29 -0.48 4.52 1.98
C GLU A 29 -0.34 3.52 0.84
N LEU A 30 0.00 4.02 -0.34
CA LEU A 30 0.57 3.25 -1.45
C LEU A 30 2.08 3.51 -1.48
N ASN A 31 2.88 2.47 -1.36
CA ASN A 31 4.35 2.54 -1.33
C ASN A 31 4.97 1.41 -2.18
N ILE A 32 6.27 1.48 -2.44
CA ILE A 32 7.08 0.35 -2.92
C ILE A 32 7.82 -0.27 -1.75
N ILE A 33 7.67 -1.58 -1.55
CA ILE A 33 8.21 -2.30 -0.39
C ILE A 33 8.93 -3.58 -0.83
N SER A 34 10.12 -3.78 -0.29
CA SER A 34 10.85 -5.04 -0.34
C SER A 34 10.50 -5.86 0.90
N TRP A 35 9.91 -7.03 0.72
CA TRP A 35 9.54 -7.97 1.80
C TRP A 35 10.61 -9.04 1.94
N ASN A 36 11.17 -9.23 3.14
CA ASN A 36 12.20 -10.23 3.45
C ASN A 36 13.44 -10.21 2.51
N GLY A 37 13.72 -9.06 1.89
CA GLY A 37 14.79 -8.90 0.90
C GLY A 37 14.44 -9.34 -0.53
N ASP A 38 13.19 -9.73 -0.80
CA ASP A 38 12.69 -10.04 -2.14
C ASP A 38 12.54 -8.78 -3.01
N GLU A 39 12.28 -9.01 -4.29
CA GLU A 39 12.02 -7.95 -5.27
C GLU A 39 10.96 -6.94 -4.77
N PRO A 40 11.24 -5.63 -4.88
CA PRO A 40 10.30 -4.59 -4.46
C PRO A 40 8.95 -4.69 -5.19
N LYS A 41 7.87 -4.54 -4.43
CA LYS A 41 6.49 -4.64 -4.92
C LYS A 41 5.68 -3.44 -4.46
N TYR A 42 4.59 -3.16 -5.16
CA TYR A 42 3.64 -2.15 -4.72
C TYR A 42 2.84 -2.67 -3.54
N ASP A 43 2.60 -1.84 -2.54
CA ASP A 43 1.87 -2.22 -1.34
C ASP A 43 0.93 -1.11 -0.91
N VAL A 44 -0.34 -1.46 -0.72
CA VAL A 44 -1.33 -0.55 -0.14
C VAL A 44 -1.69 -1.03 1.25
N ARG A 45 -1.32 -0.27 2.28
CA ARG A 45 -1.43 -0.72 3.67
C ARG A 45 -1.62 0.42 4.65
N TRP A 46 -2.21 0.08 5.79
CA TRP A 46 -2.20 0.91 6.99
C TRP A 46 -0.86 0.89 7.73
N TRP A 47 -0.30 2.07 7.94
CA TRP A 47 0.88 2.32 8.75
C TRP A 47 0.50 3.06 10.02
N ASN A 48 1.16 2.70 11.12
CA ASN A 48 1.13 3.54 12.30
C ASN A 48 2.07 4.76 12.10
N PRO A 49 1.96 5.81 12.94
CA PRO A 49 2.68 7.07 12.72
C PRO A 49 4.20 6.95 12.53
N ASP A 50 4.84 5.96 13.18
CA ASP A 50 6.30 5.75 13.11
C ASP A 50 6.73 4.63 12.14
N LYS A 51 5.78 4.04 11.41
CA LYS A 51 5.95 2.93 10.47
C LYS A 51 6.61 1.66 11.03
N THR A 52 6.63 1.49 12.36
CA THR A 52 7.18 0.28 13.02
C THR A 52 6.18 -0.87 13.08
N ARG A 53 4.89 -0.60 12.85
CA ARG A 53 3.82 -1.61 12.91
C ARG A 53 3.03 -1.65 11.61
N LEU A 54 2.87 -2.86 11.10
CA LEU A 54 2.05 -3.16 9.93
C LEU A 54 0.58 -3.28 10.33
N GLY A 55 -0.28 -2.52 9.65
CA GLY A 55 -1.72 -2.75 9.63
C GLY A 55 -2.14 -3.67 8.49
N LYS A 56 -3.45 -3.74 8.23
CA LYS A 56 -4.00 -4.51 7.10
C LYS A 56 -3.60 -3.86 5.77
N GLY A 57 -3.33 -4.69 4.76
CA GLY A 57 -2.96 -4.21 3.44
C GLY A 57 -2.88 -5.33 2.40
N PHE A 58 -2.56 -4.95 1.17
CA PHE A 58 -2.38 -5.83 0.03
C PHE A 58 -1.08 -5.47 -0.69
N THR A 59 -0.34 -6.51 -1.08
CA THR A 59 0.86 -6.37 -1.91
C THR A 59 0.52 -6.81 -3.33
N PHE A 60 1.01 -6.07 -4.32
CA PHE A 60 0.80 -6.30 -5.73
C PHE A 60 2.13 -6.34 -6.46
N THR A 61 2.29 -7.32 -7.33
CA THR A 61 3.27 -7.22 -8.41
C THR A 61 2.88 -6.08 -9.37
N GLU A 62 3.84 -5.58 -10.14
CA GLU A 62 3.58 -4.56 -11.17
C GLU A 62 2.46 -4.99 -12.14
N LYS A 63 2.44 -6.26 -12.56
CA LYS A 63 1.41 -6.81 -13.45
C LYS A 63 0.03 -6.81 -12.83
N GLU A 64 -0.09 -7.14 -11.54
CA GLU A 64 -1.37 -7.12 -10.82
C GLU A 64 -1.87 -5.69 -10.62
N LEU A 65 -0.97 -4.77 -10.24
CA LEU A 65 -1.35 -3.37 -10.07
C LEU A 65 -1.74 -2.73 -11.40
N GLY A 66 -1.06 -3.06 -12.50
CA GLY A 66 -1.44 -2.62 -13.85
C GLY A 66 -2.85 -3.06 -14.23
N LYS A 67 -3.21 -4.32 -13.97
CA LYS A 67 -4.59 -4.82 -14.17
C LYS A 67 -5.60 -4.10 -13.29
N LEU A 68 -5.27 -3.90 -12.01
CA LEU A 68 -6.14 -3.18 -11.08
C LEU A 68 -6.37 -1.74 -11.54
N LYS A 69 -5.31 -1.03 -11.96
CA LYS A 69 -5.39 0.31 -12.53
C LYS A 69 -6.32 0.35 -13.74
N SER A 70 -6.19 -0.59 -14.69
CA SER A 70 -7.09 -0.66 -15.84
C SER A 70 -8.56 -0.84 -15.43
N ILE A 71 -8.84 -1.71 -14.45
CA ILE A 71 -10.21 -1.93 -13.96
C ILE A 71 -10.75 -0.67 -13.26
N ILE A 72 -9.93 -0.01 -12.44
CA ILE A 72 -10.30 1.23 -11.74
C ILE A 72 -10.64 2.31 -12.76
N ASN A 73 -9.79 2.56 -13.75
CA ASN A 73 -10.05 3.58 -14.78
C ASN A 73 -11.34 3.32 -15.57
N ILE A 74 -11.73 2.05 -15.75
CA ILE A 74 -13.00 1.69 -16.41
C ILE A 74 -14.21 1.92 -15.48
N ARG A 75 -14.07 1.65 -14.17
CA ARG A 75 -15.18 1.68 -13.20
C ARG A 75 -15.37 3.02 -12.49
N LEU A 76 -14.29 3.79 -12.40
CA LEU A 76 -14.22 5.12 -11.80
C LEU A 76 -13.51 6.00 -12.83
N PRO A 77 -14.20 6.40 -13.91
CA PRO A 77 -13.64 7.36 -14.85
C PRO A 77 -13.33 8.66 -14.11
N ASP A 78 -12.30 9.37 -14.58
CA ASP A 78 -11.96 10.69 -14.03
C ASP A 78 -13.20 11.59 -14.04
N ASP A 79 -13.40 12.37 -12.98
CA ASP A 79 -14.57 13.24 -12.74
C ASP A 79 -14.63 14.46 -13.70
N VAL A 80 -14.13 14.32 -14.93
CA VAL A 80 -14.05 15.38 -15.95
C VAL A 80 -15.43 15.66 -16.59
N ASP A 81 -16.44 14.81 -16.36
CA ASP A 81 -17.72 14.84 -17.11
C ASP A 81 -18.96 15.20 -16.26
N ARG A 82 -18.79 15.77 -15.06
CA ARG A 82 -19.92 16.19 -14.19
C ARG A 82 -20.15 17.70 -14.08
N THR A 83 -19.42 18.48 -14.87
CA THR A 83 -19.67 19.92 -15.04
C THR A 83 -19.86 20.21 -16.53
N SER A 84 -21.06 19.91 -17.04
CA SER A 84 -21.64 20.51 -18.24
C SER A 84 -23.16 20.51 -18.09
#